data_AF-A0A399YJ15-F1
#
_entry.id   AF-A0A399YJ15-F1
#
_cell.length_a   1.000
_cell.length_b   1.000
_cell.length_c   1.000
_cell.angle_alpha   90.00
_cell.angle_beta   90.00
_cell.angle_gamma   90.00
#
_symmetry.space_group_name_H-M   'P 1'
#
loop_
_entity.id
_entity.type
_entity.pdbx_description
1 polymer ?
#
loop_
_entity_poly.entity_id
_entity_poly.type
_entity_poly.pdbx_seq_one_letter_code
_entity_poly.pdbx_strand_id
1 'polypeptide(L)'
;MADTDNQDSTTPSGGARREVTRRAQHNFWRRPKATAEELTDRRIKNWAELWATIILSIATLITAWAGYEAGKWSSLQTGFNLRATALRIDAGVQAAEVQQQMQVDVGQFTSWVNAMGEGNQRLADFHRERFSDTLRPAFDAWLATDPLGNPDAPANPFEMEIYELSIQSAVNEMYASGEELVQLAEVAGGIADRYTLMILILAGALLLAGLAHRFEWAELRLIVVGVALLILLYCTIVIIRLPMV
;
A
#
# COMPACT_ATOMS: atom_id res chain seq x y z
N MET A 1 -106.76 23.05 -44.10
CA MET A 1 -107.83 23.99 -43.71
C MET A 1 -107.17 25.36 -43.59
N ALA A 2 -107.28 26.18 -44.66
CA ALA A 2 -107.03 27.63 -44.74
C ALA A 2 -105.65 28.17 -44.24
N ASP A 3 -105.04 29.23 -44.73
CA ASP A 3 -105.48 30.29 -45.62
C ASP A 3 -104.25 31.01 -46.21
N THR A 4 -104.53 31.65 -47.34
CA THR A 4 -103.91 32.75 -48.10
C THR A 4 -102.79 33.60 -47.44
N ASP A 5 -101.68 33.84 -48.15
CA ASP A 5 -101.42 34.94 -49.13
C ASP A 5 -101.07 36.28 -48.45
N ASN A 6 -99.91 36.86 -48.80
CA ASN A 6 -99.83 38.18 -49.44
C ASN A 6 -98.38 38.71 -49.48
N GLN A 7 -98.06 39.30 -50.63
CA GLN A 7 -96.94 40.17 -50.99
C GLN A 7 -96.84 41.38 -50.03
N ASP A 8 -95.78 42.18 -49.91
CA ASP A 8 -95.05 42.86 -50.98
C ASP A 8 -93.82 43.60 -50.40
N SER A 9 -92.92 43.93 -51.31
CA SER A 9 -91.74 44.79 -51.29
C SER A 9 -91.61 45.91 -50.24
N THR A 10 -90.37 46.14 -49.79
CA THR A 10 -89.62 47.42 -49.93
C THR A 10 -88.28 47.34 -49.20
N THR A 11 -87.18 47.52 -49.96
CA THR A 11 -85.87 47.90 -49.42
C THR A 11 -85.85 49.41 -49.22
N PRO A 12 -85.14 49.94 -48.22
CA PRO A 12 -83.88 50.59 -48.58
C PRO A 12 -82.75 50.47 -47.54
N SER A 13 -81.54 50.40 -48.12
CA SER A 13 -80.36 51.16 -47.71
C SER A 13 -79.77 50.96 -46.31
N GLY A 14 -78.61 50.28 -46.31
CA GLY A 14 -77.40 50.90 -45.76
C GLY A 14 -77.20 50.81 -44.25
N GLY A 15 -76.91 49.62 -43.75
CA GLY A 15 -76.51 49.46 -42.35
C GLY A 15 -75.81 48.14 -42.08
N ALA A 16 -74.52 48.03 -42.40
CA ALA A 16 -73.65 47.03 -41.79
C ALA A 16 -72.18 47.42 -41.97
N ARG A 17 -71.72 48.24 -41.03
CA ARG A 17 -70.33 48.46 -40.63
C ARG A 17 -69.54 47.14 -40.69
N ARG A 18 -68.73 46.96 -41.73
CA ARG A 18 -67.68 45.93 -41.79
C ARG A 18 -66.48 46.40 -40.96
N GLU A 19 -66.56 46.22 -39.65
CA GLU A 19 -65.40 46.23 -38.76
C GLU A 19 -65.27 44.83 -38.16
N VAL A 20 -64.81 43.87 -38.96
CA VAL A 20 -64.27 42.61 -38.45
C VAL A 20 -62.95 42.97 -37.79
N THR A 21 -63.01 43.33 -36.52
CA THR A 21 -61.84 43.54 -35.68
C THR A 21 -61.06 42.24 -35.61
N ARG A 22 -59.91 42.26 -36.30
CA ARG A 22 -58.84 41.27 -36.22
C ARG A 22 -58.26 41.33 -34.79
N ARG A 23 -58.95 40.74 -33.81
CA ARG A 23 -58.39 40.52 -32.47
C ARG A 23 -57.37 39.40 -32.55
N ALA A 24 -56.15 39.79 -32.88
CA ALA A 24 -54.96 38.99 -32.67
C ALA A 24 -54.94 38.53 -31.20
N GLN A 25 -55.18 37.24 -30.96
CA GLN A 25 -54.79 36.57 -29.72
C GLN A 25 -53.26 36.50 -29.69
N HIS A 26 -52.63 37.64 -29.42
CA HIS A 26 -51.25 37.68 -29.00
C HIS A 26 -51.23 37.35 -27.51
N ASN A 27 -51.41 36.08 -27.17
CA ASN A 27 -50.98 35.56 -25.88
C ASN A 27 -49.45 35.57 -25.90
N PHE A 28 -48.91 36.77 -25.67
CA PHE A 28 -47.50 37.00 -25.43
C PHE A 28 -47.14 36.16 -24.22
N TRP A 29 -46.39 35.08 -24.46
CA TRP A 29 -45.75 34.28 -23.45
C TRP A 29 -44.91 35.19 -22.54
N ARG A 30 -45.53 35.76 -21.50
CA ARG A 30 -44.81 36.36 -20.40
C ARG A 30 -44.15 35.18 -19.69
N ARG A 31 -42.92 34.87 -20.12
CA ARG A 31 -42.00 34.10 -19.28
C ARG A 31 -42.08 34.76 -17.90
N PRO A 32 -42.52 34.04 -16.85
CA PRO A 32 -42.51 34.61 -15.52
C PRO A 32 -41.09 35.14 -15.28
N LYS A 33 -40.99 36.44 -14.95
CA LYS A 33 -39.70 37.03 -14.61
C LYS A 33 -39.25 36.30 -13.36
N ALA A 34 -38.13 35.58 -13.45
CA ALA A 34 -37.61 34.83 -12.32
C ALA A 34 -37.56 35.74 -11.10
N THR A 35 -38.21 35.32 -10.02
CA THR A 35 -38.24 36.11 -8.78
C THR A 35 -36.82 36.19 -8.20
N ALA A 36 -36.53 37.21 -7.38
CA ALA A 36 -35.21 37.36 -6.77
C ALA A 36 -34.77 36.12 -5.97
N GLU A 37 -35.74 35.38 -5.44
CA GLU A 37 -35.58 34.11 -4.74
C GLU A 37 -35.11 32.98 -5.69
N GLU A 38 -35.76 32.81 -6.84
CA GLU A 38 -35.36 31.83 -7.88
C GLU A 38 -33.96 32.13 -8.47
N LEU A 39 -33.59 33.40 -8.58
CA LEU A 39 -32.26 33.81 -9.03
C LEU A 39 -31.18 33.49 -7.98
N THR A 40 -31.51 33.61 -6.70
CA THR A 40 -30.59 33.33 -5.58
C THR A 40 -30.36 31.82 -5.44
N ASP A 41 -31.42 31.01 -5.51
CA ASP A 41 -31.33 29.55 -5.51
C ASP A 41 -30.53 29.00 -6.69
N ARG A 42 -30.73 29.55 -7.89
CA ARG A 42 -29.91 29.18 -9.07
C ARG A 42 -28.44 29.51 -8.88
N ARG A 43 -28.11 30.67 -8.28
CA ARG A 43 -26.72 31.03 -7.98
C ARG A 43 -26.11 30.07 -6.97
N ILE A 44 -26.80 29.78 -5.86
CA ILE A 44 -26.32 28.84 -4.83
C ILE A 44 -26.07 27.46 -5.44
N LYS A 45 -27.01 26.97 -6.26
CA LYS A 45 -26.86 25.69 -6.96
C LYS A 45 -25.65 25.67 -7.89
N ASN A 46 -25.46 26.70 -8.72
CA ASN A 46 -24.33 26.78 -9.64
C ASN A 46 -22.97 26.84 -8.90
N TRP A 47 -22.90 27.58 -7.80
CA TRP A 47 -21.69 27.63 -6.97
C TRP A 47 -21.42 26.29 -6.30
N ALA A 48 -22.45 25.60 -5.81
CA ALA A 48 -22.32 24.26 -5.23
C ALA A 48 -21.85 23.23 -6.27
N GLU A 49 -22.36 23.27 -7.51
CA GLU A 49 -21.93 22.41 -8.62
C GLU A 49 -20.45 22.65 -8.99
N LEU A 50 -20.02 23.91 -9.02
CA LEU A 50 -18.62 24.27 -9.25
C LEU A 50 -17.71 23.72 -8.15
N TRP A 51 -18.05 23.98 -6.89
CA TRP A 51 -17.26 23.48 -5.74
C TRP A 51 -17.22 21.96 -5.69
N ALA A 52 -18.35 21.28 -5.94
CA ALA A 52 -18.40 19.83 -6.01
C ALA A 52 -17.45 19.26 -7.09
N THR A 53 -17.42 19.89 -8.27
CA THR A 53 -16.53 19.49 -9.37
C THR A 53 -15.06 19.68 -9.02
N ILE A 54 -14.71 20.80 -8.37
CA ILE A 54 -13.35 21.09 -7.91
C ILE A 54 -12.91 20.06 -6.86
N ILE A 55 -13.75 19.82 -5.84
CA ILE A 55 -13.47 18.86 -4.77
C ILE A 55 -13.28 17.45 -5.35
N LEU A 56 -14.15 17.05 -6.28
CA LEU A 56 -14.05 15.75 -6.92
C LEU A 56 -12.75 15.60 -7.71
N SER A 57 -12.38 16.61 -8.48
CA SER A 57 -11.16 16.62 -9.29
C SER A 57 -9.90 16.54 -8.41
N ILE A 58 -9.87 17.29 -7.31
CA ILE A 58 -8.78 17.24 -6.33
C ILE A 58 -8.72 15.86 -5.67
N ALA A 59 -9.86 15.32 -5.23
CA ALA A 59 -9.92 14.00 -4.62
C ALA A 59 -9.41 12.90 -5.58
N THR A 60 -9.77 12.97 -6.86
CA THR A 60 -9.28 12.05 -7.88
C THR A 60 -7.76 12.16 -8.05
N LEU A 61 -7.21 13.37 -8.13
CA LEU A 61 -5.77 13.57 -8.27
C LEU A 61 -5.00 13.03 -7.06
N ILE A 62 -5.50 13.30 -5.85
CA ILE A 62 -4.90 12.80 -4.60
C ILE A 62 -4.96 11.28 -4.54
N THR A 63 -6.08 10.67 -4.94
CA THR A 63 -6.24 9.21 -4.98
C THR A 63 -5.24 8.59 -5.96
N ALA A 64 -5.12 9.16 -7.16
CA ALA A 64 -4.19 8.69 -8.18
C ALA A 64 -2.73 8.82 -7.72
N TRP A 65 -2.37 9.95 -7.11
CA TRP A 65 -1.04 10.18 -6.54
C TRP A 65 -0.70 9.18 -5.42
N ALA A 66 -1.61 9.01 -4.46
CA ALA A 66 -1.43 8.05 -3.37
C ALA A 66 -1.29 6.62 -3.90
N GLY A 67 -2.07 6.24 -4.92
CA GLY A 67 -1.98 4.91 -5.54
C GLY A 67 -0.64 4.68 -6.24
N TYR A 68 -0.13 5.71 -6.93
CA TYR A 68 1.19 5.66 -7.56
C TYR A 68 2.31 5.48 -6.55
N GLU A 69 2.33 6.29 -5.48
CA GLU A 69 3.35 6.17 -4.43
C GLU A 69 3.23 4.86 -3.64
N ALA A 70 2.01 4.38 -3.35
CA ALA A 70 1.79 3.05 -2.77
C ALA A 70 2.44 1.95 -3.63
N GLY A 71 2.23 2.01 -4.95
CA GLY A 71 2.82 1.05 -5.89
C GLY A 71 4.35 1.09 -5.92
N LYS A 72 4.96 2.28 -5.87
CA LYS A 72 6.42 2.43 -5.82
C LYS A 72 7.02 1.87 -4.54
N TRP A 73 6.44 2.21 -3.39
CA TRP A 73 6.88 1.68 -2.11
C TRP A 73 6.68 0.15 -2.01
N SER A 74 5.58 -0.38 -2.54
CA SER A 74 5.34 -1.83 -2.62
C SER A 74 6.35 -2.55 -3.54
N SER A 75 6.75 -1.90 -4.64
CA SER A 75 7.80 -2.40 -5.52
C SER A 75 9.17 -2.43 -4.82
N LEU A 76 9.52 -1.38 -4.06
CA LEU A 76 10.74 -1.35 -3.25
C LEU A 76 10.74 -2.46 -2.17
N GLN A 77 9.63 -2.61 -1.43
CA GLN A 77 9.45 -3.69 -0.47
C GLN A 77 9.70 -5.06 -1.12
N THR A 78 9.11 -5.30 -2.30
CA THR A 78 9.31 -6.55 -3.05
C THR A 78 10.77 -6.72 -3.45
N GLY A 79 11.43 -5.67 -3.96
CA GLY A 79 12.84 -5.70 -4.35
C GLY A 79 13.77 -6.03 -3.19
N PHE A 80 13.57 -5.41 -2.02
CA PHE A 80 14.33 -5.71 -0.81
C PHE A 80 14.11 -7.15 -0.34
N ASN A 81 12.87 -7.63 -0.30
CA ASN A 81 12.55 -9.01 0.07
C ASN A 81 13.18 -10.05 -0.87
N LEU A 82 13.20 -9.79 -2.18
CA LEU A 82 13.85 -10.68 -3.14
C LEU A 82 15.36 -10.76 -2.88
N ARG A 83 16.03 -9.64 -2.61
CA ARG A 83 17.46 -9.62 -2.27
C ARG A 83 17.75 -10.32 -0.94
N ALA A 84 16.91 -10.09 0.08
CA ALA A 84 17.02 -10.78 1.36
C ALA A 84 16.87 -12.30 1.20
N THR A 85 15.92 -12.73 0.36
CA THR A 85 15.70 -14.16 0.07
C THR A 85 16.90 -14.76 -0.66
N ALA A 86 17.48 -14.05 -1.63
CA ALA A 86 18.69 -14.51 -2.31
C ALA A 86 19.85 -14.70 -1.32
N LEU A 87 20.11 -13.72 -0.45
CA LEU A 87 21.14 -13.85 0.61
C LEU A 87 20.86 -15.01 1.56
N ARG A 88 19.60 -15.23 1.95
CA ARG A 88 19.23 -16.37 2.82
C ARG A 88 19.44 -17.72 2.13
N ILE A 89 19.25 -17.81 0.81
CA ILE A 89 19.55 -19.01 0.03
C ILE A 89 21.06 -19.23 -0.01
N ASP A 90 21.84 -18.21 -0.37
CA ASP A 90 23.30 -18.31 -0.45
C ASP A 90 23.91 -18.66 0.90
N ALA A 91 23.45 -18.01 1.98
CA ALA A 91 23.83 -18.33 3.35
C ALA A 91 23.45 -19.76 3.74
N GLY A 92 22.28 -20.25 3.31
CA GLY A 92 21.86 -21.63 3.55
C GLY A 92 22.74 -22.66 2.84
N VAL A 93 23.16 -22.38 1.60
CA VAL A 93 24.13 -23.22 0.87
C VAL A 93 25.46 -23.26 1.62
N GLN A 94 25.98 -22.09 2.01
CA GLN A 94 27.26 -22.03 2.71
C GLN A 94 27.20 -22.63 4.12
N ALA A 95 26.09 -22.46 4.84
CA ALA A 95 25.85 -23.12 6.12
C ALA A 95 25.86 -24.65 5.99
N ALA A 96 25.31 -25.19 4.90
CA ALA A 96 25.34 -26.62 4.62
C ALA A 96 26.77 -27.11 4.33
N GLU A 97 27.57 -26.36 3.58
CA GLU A 97 28.99 -26.66 3.34
C GLU A 97 29.80 -26.65 4.65
N VAL A 98 29.58 -25.63 5.49
CA VAL A 98 30.19 -25.52 6.82
C VAL A 98 29.80 -26.72 7.70
N GLN A 99 28.52 -27.09 7.72
CA GLN A 99 28.05 -28.24 8.49
C GLN A 99 28.68 -29.54 7.98
N GLN A 100 28.84 -29.70 6.66
CA GLN A 100 29.53 -30.84 6.07
C GLN A 100 31.00 -30.88 6.50
N GLN A 101 31.70 -29.74 6.45
CA GLN A 101 33.10 -29.63 6.87
C GLN A 101 33.26 -29.98 8.35
N MET A 102 32.37 -29.50 9.21
CA MET A 102 32.37 -29.83 10.64
C MET A 102 32.24 -31.34 10.88
N GLN A 103 31.41 -32.05 10.10
CA GLN A 103 31.31 -33.50 10.22
C GLN A 103 32.57 -34.22 9.76
N VAL A 104 33.24 -33.72 8.72
CA VAL A 104 34.55 -34.23 8.29
C VAL A 104 35.58 -34.02 9.40
N ASP A 105 35.64 -32.82 9.98
CA ASP A 105 36.57 -32.47 11.06
C ASP A 105 36.33 -33.34 12.32
N VAL A 106 35.07 -33.57 12.71
CA VAL A 106 34.69 -34.49 13.80
C VAL A 106 35.17 -35.92 13.51
N GLY A 107 35.02 -36.39 12.28
CA GLY A 107 35.53 -37.71 11.86
C GLY A 107 37.06 -37.81 11.92
N GLN A 108 37.76 -36.76 11.51
CA GLN A 108 39.23 -36.68 11.60
C GLN A 108 39.70 -36.65 13.05
N PHE A 109 39.07 -35.83 13.89
CA PHE A 109 39.37 -35.76 15.33
C PHE A 109 39.12 -37.10 16.02
N THR A 110 37.99 -37.76 15.74
CA THR A 110 37.67 -39.07 16.31
C THR A 110 38.72 -40.12 15.93
N SER A 111 39.18 -40.10 14.67
CA SER A 111 40.25 -41.00 14.20
C SER A 111 41.57 -40.76 14.95
N TRP A 112 41.92 -39.50 15.21
CA TRP A 112 43.08 -39.14 16.02
C TRP A 112 42.92 -39.60 17.48
N VAL A 113 41.76 -39.37 18.11
CA VAL A 113 41.47 -39.79 19.49
C VAL A 113 41.59 -41.31 19.64
N ASN A 114 41.06 -42.08 18.70
CA ASN A 114 41.16 -43.54 18.72
C ASN A 114 42.62 -44.01 18.62
N ALA A 115 43.41 -43.43 17.71
CA ALA A 115 44.83 -43.76 17.57
C ALA A 115 45.63 -43.44 18.85
N MET A 116 45.33 -42.33 19.52
CA MET A 116 45.91 -41.98 20.81
C MET A 116 45.51 -42.97 21.92
N GLY A 117 44.25 -43.39 21.97
CA GLY A 117 43.75 -44.39 22.91
C GLY A 117 44.38 -45.77 22.73
N GLU A 118 44.73 -46.15 21.51
CA GLU A 118 45.48 -47.37 21.18
C GLU A 118 47.00 -47.25 21.43
N GLY A 119 47.49 -46.06 21.81
CA GLY A 119 48.92 -45.79 22.00
C GLY A 119 49.72 -45.72 20.69
N ASN A 120 49.05 -45.62 19.53
CA ASN A 120 49.69 -45.61 18.21
C ASN A 120 50.00 -44.17 17.77
N GLN A 121 51.06 -43.61 18.34
CA GLN A 121 51.52 -42.24 18.06
C GLN A 121 51.71 -41.96 16.57
N ARG A 122 52.27 -42.92 15.82
CA ARG A 122 52.49 -42.77 14.38
C ARG A 122 51.19 -42.61 13.59
N LEU A 123 50.13 -43.32 14.00
CA LEU A 123 48.81 -43.18 13.37
C LEU A 123 48.13 -41.87 13.79
N ALA A 124 48.30 -41.45 15.04
CA ALA A 124 47.80 -40.15 15.51
C ALA A 124 48.43 -38.99 14.71
N ASP A 125 49.76 -38.96 14.57
CA ASP A 125 50.47 -37.94 13.80
C ASP A 125 49.99 -37.91 12.33
N PHE A 126 49.78 -39.08 11.72
CA PHE A 126 49.25 -39.21 10.36
C PHE A 126 47.84 -38.59 10.20
N HIS A 127 46.98 -38.70 11.21
CA HIS A 127 45.67 -38.05 11.21
C HIS A 127 45.78 -36.54 11.40
N ARG A 128 46.64 -36.08 12.32
CA ARG A 128 46.86 -34.66 12.59
C ARG A 128 47.37 -33.90 11.37
N GLU A 129 48.29 -34.48 10.61
CA GLU A 129 48.81 -33.90 9.35
C GLU A 129 47.73 -33.68 8.27
N ARG A 130 46.57 -34.32 8.39
CA ARG A 130 45.44 -34.23 7.46
C ARG A 130 44.29 -33.37 7.96
N PHE A 131 44.37 -32.83 9.17
CA PHE A 131 43.37 -31.88 9.67
C PHE A 131 43.21 -30.73 8.69
N SER A 132 41.97 -30.30 8.49
CA SER A 132 41.67 -29.13 7.69
C SER A 132 42.43 -27.89 8.21
N ASP A 133 42.62 -26.90 7.34
CA ASP A 133 43.25 -25.64 7.71
C ASP A 133 42.47 -24.88 8.80
N THR A 134 41.21 -25.27 9.01
CA THR A 134 40.30 -24.76 10.03
C THR A 134 40.42 -25.51 11.36
N LEU A 135 40.44 -26.85 11.31
CA LEU A 135 40.55 -27.69 12.51
C LEU A 135 41.96 -27.61 13.12
N ARG A 136 43.02 -27.55 12.31
CA ARG A 136 44.39 -27.64 12.81
C ARG A 136 44.78 -26.52 13.78
N PRO A 137 44.54 -25.23 13.48
CA PRO A 137 44.84 -24.15 14.43
C PRO A 137 44.02 -24.27 15.73
N ALA A 138 42.74 -24.65 15.61
CA ALA A 138 41.88 -24.87 16.78
C ALA A 138 42.36 -26.03 17.64
N PHE A 139 42.77 -27.12 17.01
CA PHE A 139 43.35 -28.28 17.65
C PHE A 139 44.67 -27.97 18.35
N ASP A 140 45.58 -27.24 17.69
CA ASP A 140 46.87 -26.87 18.26
C ASP A 140 46.69 -25.95 19.47
N ALA A 141 45.77 -24.99 19.38
CA ALA A 141 45.41 -24.11 20.50
C ALA A 141 44.74 -24.89 21.64
N TRP A 142 43.84 -25.83 21.33
CA TRP A 142 43.20 -26.70 22.31
C TRP A 142 44.22 -27.57 23.02
N LEU A 143 45.15 -28.21 22.29
CA LEU A 143 46.20 -29.04 22.87
C LEU A 143 47.12 -28.24 23.80
N ALA A 144 47.37 -26.96 23.50
CA ALA A 144 48.13 -26.05 24.36
C ALA A 144 47.44 -25.71 25.69
N THR A 145 46.13 -25.96 25.83
CA THR A 145 45.39 -25.81 27.09
C THR A 145 45.58 -26.98 28.07
N ASP A 146 46.36 -28.00 27.67
CA ASP A 146 46.58 -29.24 28.39
C ASP A 146 45.27 -29.98 28.77
N PRO A 147 44.46 -30.39 27.79
CA PRO A 147 43.12 -30.95 28.04
C PRO A 147 43.13 -32.29 28.79
N LEU A 148 44.30 -32.93 28.93
CA LEU A 148 44.45 -34.18 29.69
C LEU A 148 44.87 -33.94 31.15
N GLY A 149 45.50 -32.80 31.45
CA GLY A 149 45.94 -32.42 32.80
C GLY A 149 45.10 -31.33 33.46
N ASN A 150 44.33 -30.57 32.68
CA ASN A 150 43.56 -29.41 33.13
C ASN A 150 42.05 -29.66 33.01
N PRO A 151 41.29 -29.77 34.12
CA PRO A 151 39.85 -29.98 34.08
C PRO A 151 39.05 -28.75 33.61
N ASP A 152 39.66 -27.55 33.60
CA ASP A 152 39.03 -26.32 33.11
C ASP A 152 39.27 -26.09 31.60
N ALA A 153 40.03 -26.97 30.94
CA ALA A 153 40.24 -26.90 29.50
C ALA A 153 38.96 -27.24 28.73
N PRO A 154 38.74 -26.64 27.53
CA PRO A 154 37.63 -27.02 26.67
C PRO A 154 37.64 -28.52 26.37
N ALA A 155 36.47 -29.15 26.26
CA ALA A 155 36.40 -30.61 26.17
C ALA A 155 36.92 -31.15 24.83
N ASN A 156 36.86 -30.33 23.78
CA ASN A 156 37.26 -30.66 22.42
C ASN A 156 37.64 -29.38 21.65
N PRO A 157 38.38 -29.49 20.53
CA PRO A 157 38.80 -28.32 19.76
C PRO A 157 37.65 -27.55 19.09
N PHE A 158 36.46 -28.15 18.98
CA PHE A 158 35.28 -27.51 18.37
C PHE A 158 34.63 -26.47 19.29
N GLU A 159 34.90 -26.53 20.60
CA GLU A 159 34.47 -25.52 21.60
C GLU A 159 35.40 -24.29 21.61
N MET A 160 36.48 -24.31 20.83
CA MET A 160 37.38 -23.17 20.74
C MET A 160 36.76 -22.06 19.89
N GLU A 161 36.77 -20.83 20.39
CA GLU A 161 36.25 -19.65 19.69
C GLU A 161 36.88 -19.46 18.30
N ILE A 162 38.17 -19.80 18.15
CA ILE A 162 38.88 -19.75 16.86
C ILE A 162 38.26 -20.67 15.81
N TYR A 163 37.71 -21.82 16.22
CA TYR A 163 37.02 -22.74 15.31
C TYR A 163 35.66 -22.17 14.91
N GLU A 164 34.86 -21.72 15.88
CA GLU A 164 33.53 -21.16 15.64
C GLU A 164 33.56 -19.93 14.71
N LEU A 165 34.47 -18.99 14.98
CA LEU A 165 34.64 -17.79 14.15
C LEU A 165 35.05 -18.14 12.72
N SER A 166 35.92 -19.13 12.55
CA SER A 166 36.44 -19.53 11.24
C SER A 166 35.38 -20.17 10.34
N ILE A 167 34.41 -20.89 10.92
CA ILE A 167 33.37 -21.60 10.15
C ILE A 167 32.07 -20.81 10.01
N GLN A 168 31.70 -19.94 10.96
CA GLN A 168 30.38 -19.28 10.95
C GLN A 168 30.39 -17.80 10.58
N SER A 169 31.53 -17.10 10.61
CA SER A 169 31.58 -15.64 10.44
C SER A 169 30.93 -15.16 9.14
N ALA A 170 31.28 -15.75 8.00
CA ALA A 170 30.72 -15.39 6.70
C ALA A 170 29.21 -15.69 6.60
N VAL A 171 28.76 -16.84 7.13
CA VAL A 171 27.34 -17.23 7.15
C VAL A 171 26.53 -16.24 7.98
N ASN A 172 27.04 -15.88 9.15
CA ASN A 172 26.39 -14.92 10.06
C ASN A 172 26.33 -13.51 9.45
N GLU A 173 27.38 -13.08 8.75
CA GLU A 173 27.40 -11.80 8.03
C GLU A 173 26.34 -11.75 6.90
N MET A 174 26.19 -12.84 6.14
CA MET A 174 25.15 -12.95 5.11
C MET A 174 23.74 -12.90 5.71
N TYR A 175 23.50 -13.62 6.81
CA TYR A 175 22.21 -13.55 7.50
C TYR A 175 21.93 -12.16 8.07
N ALA A 176 22.93 -11.50 8.66
CA ALA A 176 22.80 -10.13 9.16
C ALA A 176 22.45 -9.15 8.04
N SER A 177 23.16 -9.24 6.91
CA SER A 177 22.89 -8.42 5.71
C SER A 177 21.48 -8.67 5.14
N GLY A 178 21.03 -9.93 5.16
CA GLY A 178 19.68 -10.30 4.77
C GLY A 178 18.61 -9.69 5.68
N GLU A 179 18.87 -9.61 6.97
CA GLU A 179 17.96 -9.03 7.95
C GLU A 179 17.83 -7.50 7.80
N GLU A 180 18.94 -6.81 7.52
CA GLU A 180 18.89 -5.37 7.20
C GLU A 180 17.98 -5.08 6.00
N LEU A 181 18.03 -5.92 4.96
CA LEU A 181 17.15 -5.79 3.79
C LEU A 181 15.68 -6.04 4.15
N VAL A 182 15.40 -6.99 5.05
CA VAL A 182 14.02 -7.22 5.52
C VAL A 182 13.50 -6.00 6.28
N GLN A 183 14.30 -5.39 7.15
CA GLN A 183 13.90 -4.16 7.85
C GLN A 183 13.60 -3.02 6.87
N LEU A 184 14.42 -2.86 5.83
CA LEU A 184 14.14 -1.89 4.75
C LEU A 184 12.84 -2.22 4.01
N ALA A 185 12.57 -3.51 3.77
CA ALA A 185 11.34 -3.97 3.14
C ALA A 185 10.10 -3.65 4.01
N GLU A 186 10.19 -3.85 5.32
CA GLU A 186 9.12 -3.53 6.27
C GLU A 186 8.82 -2.04 6.32
N VAL A 187 9.86 -1.20 6.36
CA VAL A 187 9.70 0.26 6.31
C VAL A 187 9.01 0.68 5.01
N ALA A 188 9.46 0.15 3.87
CA ALA A 188 8.87 0.44 2.57
C ALA A 188 7.39 -0.02 2.50
N GLY A 189 7.10 -1.24 2.94
CA GLY A 189 5.76 -1.80 3.01
C GLY A 189 4.83 -0.97 3.89
N GLY A 190 5.29 -0.60 5.09
CA GLY A 190 4.52 0.23 6.01
C GLY A 190 4.22 1.62 5.45
N ILE A 191 5.02 2.16 4.52
CA ILE A 191 4.69 3.40 3.82
C ILE A 191 3.63 3.14 2.73
N ALA A 192 3.78 2.08 1.93
CA ALA A 192 2.78 1.69 0.93
C ALA A 192 1.39 1.46 1.54
N ASP A 193 1.35 0.79 2.69
CA ASP A 193 0.12 0.51 3.44
C ASP A 193 -0.55 1.80 3.94
N ARG A 194 0.24 2.78 4.38
CA ARG A 194 -0.28 4.09 4.81
C ARG A 194 -0.94 4.85 3.65
N TYR A 195 -0.33 4.85 2.46
CA TYR A 195 -0.98 5.42 1.27
C TYR A 195 -2.27 4.67 0.92
N THR A 196 -2.24 3.34 0.92
CA THR A 196 -3.41 2.50 0.64
C THR A 196 -4.55 2.77 1.63
N LEU A 197 -4.24 2.89 2.93
CA LEU A 197 -5.20 3.22 3.96
C LEU A 197 -5.84 4.60 3.73
N MET A 198 -5.06 5.61 3.34
CA MET A 198 -5.61 6.94 3.01
C MET A 198 -6.56 6.90 1.81
N ILE A 199 -6.26 6.09 0.78
CA ILE A 199 -7.14 5.87 -0.37
C ILE A 199 -8.48 5.27 0.09
N LEU A 200 -8.44 4.24 0.94
CA LEU A 200 -9.66 3.58 1.44
C LEU A 200 -10.52 4.54 2.28
N ILE A 201 -9.90 5.34 3.16
CA ILE A 201 -10.61 6.36 3.94
C ILE A 201 -11.24 7.42 3.03
N LEU A 202 -10.49 7.90 2.03
CA LEU A 202 -11.00 8.89 1.07
C LEU A 202 -12.17 8.34 0.25
N ALA A 203 -12.08 7.09 -0.20
CA ALA A 203 -13.18 6.43 -0.90
C ALA A 203 -14.44 6.34 -0.03
N GLY A 204 -14.30 6.01 1.25
CA GLY A 204 -15.40 6.02 2.22
C GLY A 204 -16.01 7.42 2.41
N ALA A 205 -15.19 8.46 2.51
CA ALA A 205 -15.66 9.84 2.62
C ALA A 205 -16.44 10.29 1.38
N LEU A 206 -15.94 9.98 0.17
CA LEU A 206 -16.62 10.28 -1.08
C LEU A 206 -17.95 9.52 -1.21
N LEU A 207 -18.00 8.27 -0.75
CA LEU A 207 -19.24 7.48 -0.70
C LEU A 207 -20.28 8.15 0.22
N LEU A 208 -19.87 8.58 1.42
CA LEU A 208 -20.76 9.31 2.34
C LEU A 208 -21.27 10.61 1.72
N ALA A 209 -20.39 11.38 1.07
CA ALA A 209 -20.77 12.60 0.37
C ALA A 209 -21.78 12.32 -0.77
N GLY A 210 -21.58 11.25 -1.55
CA GLY A 210 -22.50 10.85 -2.61
C GLY A 210 -23.86 10.38 -2.10
N LEU A 211 -23.90 9.71 -0.95
CA LEU A 211 -25.15 9.28 -0.30
C LEU A 211 -25.91 10.43 0.37
N ALA A 212 -25.25 11.56 0.66
CA ALA A 212 -25.85 12.66 1.40
C ALA A 212 -27.13 13.23 0.75
N HIS A 213 -27.25 13.15 -0.58
CA HIS A 213 -28.46 13.61 -1.27
C HIS A 213 -29.71 12.76 -0.94
N ARG A 214 -29.55 11.50 -0.50
CA ARG A 214 -30.69 10.63 -0.16
C ARG A 214 -31.41 11.02 1.12
N PHE A 215 -30.79 11.85 1.97
CA PHE A 215 -31.44 12.31 3.19
C PHE A 215 -32.42 13.44 2.90
N GLU A 216 -33.68 13.24 3.30
CA GLU A 216 -34.73 14.27 3.20
C GLU A 216 -34.47 15.45 4.13
N TRP A 217 -33.78 15.20 5.25
CA TRP A 217 -33.50 16.20 6.29
C TRP A 217 -32.26 17.00 5.93
N ALA A 218 -32.42 18.32 5.73
CA ALA A 218 -31.35 19.22 5.31
C ALA A 218 -30.18 19.28 6.32
N GLU A 219 -30.48 19.20 7.61
CA GLU A 219 -29.48 19.21 8.68
C GLU A 219 -28.56 17.98 8.60
N LEU A 220 -29.14 16.79 8.41
CA LEU A 220 -28.40 15.54 8.34
C LEU A 220 -27.54 15.49 7.07
N ARG A 221 -28.03 16.04 5.97
CA ARG A 221 -27.25 16.23 4.74
C ARG A 221 -26.02 17.12 4.98
N LEU A 222 -26.20 18.25 5.67
CA LEU A 222 -25.10 19.20 5.93
C LEU A 222 -24.04 18.58 6.85
N ILE A 223 -24.46 17.82 7.87
CA ILE A 223 -23.54 17.10 8.77
C ILE A 223 -22.72 16.07 7.99
N VAL A 224 -23.34 15.21 7.19
CA VAL A 224 -22.64 14.15 6.43
C VAL A 224 -21.64 14.75 5.44
N VAL A 225 -22.03 15.80 4.72
CA VAL A 225 -21.12 16.51 3.79
C VAL A 225 -19.97 17.17 4.54
N GLY A 226 -20.25 17.81 5.68
CA GLY A 226 -19.22 18.42 6.53
C GLY A 226 -18.19 17.40 7.02
N VAL A 227 -18.64 16.24 7.50
CA VAL A 227 -17.76 15.14 7.93
C VAL A 227 -16.93 14.61 6.76
N ALA A 228 -17.54 14.36 5.60
CA ALA A 228 -16.82 13.89 4.42
C ALA A 228 -15.73 14.89 3.98
N LEU A 229 -16.02 16.20 4.03
CA LEU A 229 -15.07 17.25 3.69
C LEU A 229 -13.90 17.32 4.70
N LEU A 230 -14.17 17.15 5.99
CA LEU A 230 -13.12 17.09 7.01
C LEU A 230 -12.21 15.87 6.81
N ILE A 231 -12.77 14.71 6.50
CA ILE A 231 -11.99 13.49 6.21
C ILE A 231 -11.13 13.70 4.95
N LEU A 232 -11.69 14.30 3.90
CA LEU A 232 -10.94 14.61 2.67
C LEU A 232 -9.75 15.53 2.96
N LEU A 233 -9.95 16.60 3.72
CA LEU A 233 -8.87 17.51 4.11
C LEU A 233 -7.81 16.80 4.96
N TYR A 234 -8.23 15.98 5.91
CA TYR A 234 -7.32 15.17 6.74
C TYR A 234 -6.46 14.23 5.87
N CYS A 235 -7.07 13.42 5.01
CA CYS A 235 -6.34 12.52 4.12
C CYS A 235 -5.36 13.29 3.21
N THR A 236 -5.80 14.43 2.68
CA THR A 236 -4.95 15.28 1.84
C THR A 236 -3.69 15.72 2.59
N ILE A 237 -3.85 16.23 3.82
CA ILE A 237 -2.74 16.69 4.65
C ILE A 237 -1.80 15.54 4.99
N VAL A 238 -2.34 14.37 5.35
CA VAL A 238 -1.53 13.19 5.67
C VAL A 238 -0.75 12.70 4.45
N ILE A 239 -1.40 12.56 3.29
CA ILE A 239 -0.76 12.13 2.03
C ILE A 239 0.40 13.06 1.66
N ILE A 240 0.22 14.38 1.80
CA ILE A 240 1.27 15.37 1.49
C ILE A 240 2.47 15.25 2.47
N ARG A 241 2.25 14.75 3.69
CA ARG A 241 3.33 14.55 4.68
C ARG A 241 3.99 13.19 4.62
N LEU A 242 3.41 12.22 3.92
CA LEU A 242 4.01 10.91 3.77
C LEU A 242 5.28 11.02 2.90
N PRO A 243 6.29 10.16 3.16
CA PRO A 243 7.50 10.15 2.36
C PRO A 243 7.17 9.71 0.93
N MET A 244 7.82 10.36 -0.03
CA MET A 244 7.75 10.06 -1.46
C MET A 244 9.06 9.43 -1.93
N VAL A 245 8.98 8.50 -2.89
CA VAL A 245 10.13 7.80 -3.48
C VAL A 245 10.75 8.56 -4.64
#